data_AF-A0A2E8V6G7-F1
#
_entry.id   AF-A0A2E8V6G7-F1
#
_cell.length_a   1.000
_cell.length_b   1.000
_cell.length_c   1.000
_cell.angle_alpha   90.00
_cell.angle_beta   90.00
_cell.angle_gamma   90.00
#
_symmetry.space_group_name_H-M   'P 1'
#
loop_
_entity.id
_entity.type
_entity.pdbx_description
1 polymer ?
#
loop_
_entity_poly.entity_id
_entity_poly.type
_entity_poly.pdbx_seq_one_letter_code
_entity_poly.pdbx_strand_id
1 'polypeptide(L)'
;MPRILVQHNPTTTTYDGPPLPKRESGFFLHPQVPLAWVEMAAQLGTKALVVGILLQFRVLLSQKESVTLPKNFLAKFGISRGVKQRALKNLEDAGLIRVSQVTGHSSRITLMKI
;
A
#
# COMPACT_ATOMS: atom_id res chain seq x y z
N MET A 1 -58.72 -9.92 27.76
CA MET A 1 -58.46 -9.66 26.33
C MET A 1 -57.47 -8.51 26.24
N PRO A 2 -56.24 -8.73 25.75
CA PRO A 2 -55.18 -7.73 25.75
C PRO A 2 -55.29 -6.83 24.51
N ARG A 3 -55.05 -5.53 24.66
CA ARG A 3 -54.85 -4.61 23.53
C ARG A 3 -53.39 -4.20 23.51
N ILE A 4 -52.59 -4.92 22.72
CA ILE A 4 -51.20 -4.57 22.46
C ILE A 4 -51.19 -3.29 21.61
N LEU A 5 -50.65 -2.21 22.17
CA LEU A 5 -50.32 -1.02 21.39
C LEU A 5 -49.07 -1.34 20.55
N VAL A 6 -49.26 -1.49 19.24
CA VAL A 6 -48.15 -1.55 18.29
C VAL A 6 -47.49 -0.17 18.27
N GLN A 7 -46.26 -0.08 18.78
CA GLN A 7 -45.41 1.09 18.62
C GLN A 7 -44.94 1.13 17.16
N HIS A 8 -45.59 1.95 16.33
CA HIS A 8 -45.08 2.28 15.01
C HIS A 8 -43.93 3.25 15.25
N ASN A 9 -42.70 2.88 14.95
CA ASN A 9 -41.57 3.81 14.96
C ASN A 9 -41.56 4.56 13.61
N PRO A 10 -41.94 5.85 13.54
CA PRO A 10 -41.91 6.60 12.30
C PRO A 10 -40.66 7.46 12.30
N THR A 11 -39.51 6.90 11.89
CA THR A 11 -38.34 7.75 11.65
C THR A 11 -37.43 7.21 10.54
N THR A 12 -37.98 6.96 9.35
CA THR A 12 -37.23 7.27 8.12
C THR A 12 -37.25 8.79 7.97
N THR A 13 -36.38 9.47 8.71
CA THR A 13 -36.01 10.85 8.37
C THR A 13 -35.25 10.78 7.06
N THR A 14 -35.90 11.21 5.98
CA THR A 14 -35.23 11.68 4.77
C THR A 14 -34.31 12.84 5.18
N TYR A 15 -33.04 12.53 5.42
CA TYR A 15 -32.01 13.54 5.66
C TYR A 15 -31.66 14.14 4.29
N ASP A 16 -32.25 15.29 3.93
CA ASP A 16 -31.95 16.11 2.75
C ASP A 16 -30.63 16.92 2.89
N GLY A 17 -29.70 16.42 3.71
CA GLY A 17 -28.37 16.99 3.84
C GLY A 17 -27.48 16.59 2.67
N PRO A 18 -26.39 17.33 2.38
CA PRO A 18 -25.39 16.85 1.43
C PRO A 18 -24.93 15.45 1.86
N PRO A 19 -24.78 14.50 0.91
CA PRO A 19 -24.34 13.16 1.25
C PRO A 19 -23.06 13.25 2.07
N LEU A 20 -23.05 12.55 3.22
CA LEU A 20 -21.87 12.48 4.08
C LEU A 20 -20.66 12.15 3.19
N PRO A 21 -19.53 12.87 3.33
CA PRO A 21 -18.37 12.63 2.49
C PRO A 21 -18.01 11.15 2.57
N LYS A 22 -18.03 10.49 1.42
CA LYS A 22 -17.71 9.07 1.30
C LYS A 22 -16.31 8.92 1.89
N ARG A 23 -16.18 8.17 3.00
CA ARG A 23 -14.88 7.87 3.59
C ARG A 23 -14.04 7.19 2.51
N GLU A 24 -13.09 7.93 1.97
CA GLU A 24 -12.10 7.37 1.07
C GLU A 24 -11.29 6.36 1.88
N SER A 25 -11.13 5.15 1.35
CA SER A 25 -10.29 4.14 1.96
C SER A 25 -8.86 4.68 1.97
N GLY A 26 -8.29 4.94 3.15
CA GLY A 26 -6.90 5.40 3.31
C GLY A 26 -5.83 4.36 2.89
N PHE A 27 -6.25 3.26 2.27
CA PHE A 27 -5.41 2.19 1.75
C PHE A 27 -5.69 2.01 0.25
N PHE A 28 -4.70 1.50 -0.47
CA PHE A 28 -4.78 1.34 -1.92
C PHE A 28 -5.54 0.06 -2.31
N LEU A 29 -4.84 -1.08 -2.37
CA LEU A 29 -5.44 -2.38 -2.74
C LEU A 29 -5.58 -3.33 -1.55
N HIS A 30 -4.87 -3.07 -0.47
CA HIS A 30 -4.83 -3.91 0.72
C HIS A 30 -4.67 -3.04 1.95
N PRO A 31 -5.27 -3.37 3.11
CA PRO A 31 -5.17 -2.56 4.33
C PRO A 31 -3.74 -2.28 4.81
N GLN A 32 -2.78 -3.12 4.42
CA GLN A 32 -1.35 -2.95 4.75
C GLN A 32 -0.59 -2.05 3.76
N VAL A 33 -1.24 -1.53 2.74
CA VAL A 33 -0.65 -0.66 1.71
C VAL A 33 -1.36 0.70 1.79
N PRO A 34 -0.83 1.66 2.58
CA PRO A 34 -1.41 2.99 2.68
C PRO A 34 -1.47 3.67 1.31
N LEU A 35 -2.56 4.39 1.03
CA LEU A 35 -2.71 5.11 -0.24
C LEU A 35 -1.62 6.19 -0.38
N ALA A 36 -1.33 6.92 0.69
CA ALA A 36 -0.28 7.94 0.75
C ALA A 36 1.11 7.37 0.38
N TRP A 37 1.39 6.12 0.75
CA TRP A 37 2.65 5.46 0.38
C TRP A 37 2.75 5.30 -1.14
N VAL A 38 1.65 4.91 -1.79
CA VAL A 38 1.59 4.73 -3.25
C VAL A 38 1.69 6.07 -3.97
N GLU A 39 1.05 7.11 -3.45
CA GLU A 39 1.13 8.48 -3.99
C GLU A 39 2.57 9.00 -3.96
N MET A 40 3.25 8.89 -2.82
CA MET A 40 4.65 9.27 -2.69
C MET A 40 5.54 8.48 -3.65
N ALA A 41 5.34 7.16 -3.75
CA ALA A 41 6.09 6.33 -4.70
C ALA A 41 5.85 6.71 -6.16
N ALA A 42 4.63 7.15 -6.51
CA ALA A 42 4.27 7.61 -7.85
C ALA A 42 4.99 8.92 -8.22
N GLN A 43 5.14 9.84 -7.27
CA GLN A 43 5.86 11.10 -7.46
C GLN A 43 7.36 10.90 -7.76
N LEU A 44 7.96 9.79 -7.31
CA LEU A 44 9.35 9.44 -7.59
C LEU A 44 9.57 8.86 -9.00
N GLY A 45 8.48 8.65 -9.75
CA GLY A 45 8.48 8.16 -11.13
C GLY A 45 8.09 6.69 -11.29
N THR A 46 7.74 6.31 -12.52
CA THR A 46 7.13 5.01 -12.85
C THR A 46 7.96 3.81 -12.38
N LYS A 47 9.29 3.87 -12.49
CA LYS A 47 10.15 2.74 -12.07
C LYS A 47 10.19 2.58 -10.55
N ALA A 48 10.15 3.67 -9.79
CA ALA A 48 10.05 3.62 -8.34
C ALA A 48 8.70 3.04 -7.91
N LEU A 49 7.61 3.51 -8.51
CA LEU A 49 6.26 2.99 -8.28
C LEU A 49 6.16 1.48 -8.55
N VAL A 50 6.60 1.01 -9.73
CA VAL A 50 6.53 -0.42 -10.08
C VAL A 50 7.37 -1.26 -9.11
N VAL A 51 8.60 -0.85 -8.80
CA VAL A 51 9.44 -1.56 -7.82
C VAL A 51 8.78 -1.58 -6.43
N GLY A 52 8.17 -0.47 -6.02
CA GLY A 52 7.44 -0.33 -4.77
C GLY A 52 6.24 -1.27 -4.67
N ILE A 53 5.40 -1.33 -5.70
CA ILE A 53 4.25 -2.24 -5.77
C ILE A 53 4.72 -3.71 -5.70
N LEU A 54 5.79 -4.06 -6.43
CA LEU A 54 6.35 -5.40 -6.39
C LEU A 54 6.94 -5.77 -5.03
N LEU A 55 7.48 -4.79 -4.30
CA LEU A 55 7.94 -4.97 -2.93
C LEU A 55 6.77 -5.21 -1.97
N GLN A 56 5.73 -4.38 -2.05
CA GLN A 56 4.48 -4.53 -1.30
C GLN A 56 3.86 -5.90 -1.53
N PHE A 57 3.76 -6.33 -2.79
CA PHE A 57 3.28 -7.67 -3.16
C PHE A 57 4.08 -8.78 -2.47
N ARG A 58 5.42 -8.69 -2.44
CA ARG A 58 6.25 -9.69 -1.76
C ARG A 58 6.08 -9.68 -0.25
N VAL A 59 5.91 -8.51 0.37
CA VAL A 59 5.63 -8.40 1.81
C VAL A 59 4.30 -9.05 2.13
N LEU A 60 3.25 -8.74 1.36
CA LEU A 60 1.91 -9.34 1.51
C LEU A 60 1.96 -10.87 1.38
N LEU A 61 2.63 -11.39 0.34
CA LEU A 61 2.76 -12.83 0.14
C LEU A 61 3.57 -13.53 1.23
N SER A 62 4.64 -12.88 1.71
CA SER A 62 5.54 -13.49 2.69
C SER A 62 5.06 -13.31 4.13
N GLN A 63 4.15 -12.35 4.37
CA GLN A 63 3.74 -11.85 5.69
C GLN A 63 4.95 -11.48 6.58
N LYS A 64 6.02 -10.98 5.96
CA LYS A 64 7.28 -10.60 6.62
C LYS A 64 7.50 -9.10 6.45
N GLU A 65 7.96 -8.44 7.51
CA GLU A 65 8.30 -7.01 7.48
C GLU A 65 9.46 -6.69 6.52
N SER A 66 10.30 -7.68 6.22
CA SER A 66 11.47 -7.50 5.38
C SER A 66 11.60 -8.61 4.36
N VAL A 67 11.78 -8.22 3.09
CA VAL A 67 11.81 -9.13 1.95
C VAL A 67 12.98 -8.82 1.02
N THR A 68 13.37 -9.81 0.23
CA THR A 68 14.33 -9.62 -0.85
C THR A 68 13.58 -9.40 -2.16
N LEU A 69 14.18 -8.63 -3.08
CA LEU A 69 13.73 -8.51 -4.48
C LEU A 69 14.73 -9.21 -5.43
N PRO A 70 14.50 -10.49 -5.78
CA PRO A 70 15.40 -11.22 -6.67
C PRO A 70 15.48 -10.58 -8.07
N LYS A 71 16.67 -10.60 -8.67
CA LYS A 71 16.88 -10.05 -10.03
C LYS A 71 15.96 -10.72 -11.06
N ASN A 72 15.85 -12.04 -11.03
CA ASN A 72 15.06 -12.81 -12.00
C ASN A 72 13.56 -12.52 -11.89
N PHE A 73 13.08 -12.14 -10.70
CA PHE A 73 11.70 -11.72 -10.51
C PHE A 73 11.45 -10.36 -11.17
N LEU A 74 12.32 -9.39 -10.92
CA LEU A 74 12.23 -8.04 -11.50
C LEU A 74 12.42 -8.02 -13.03
N ALA A 75 13.23 -8.93 -13.57
CA ALA A 75 13.44 -9.05 -15.01
C ALA A 75 12.14 -9.34 -15.77
N LYS A 76 11.19 -10.06 -15.17
CA LYS A 76 9.85 -10.33 -15.74
C LYS A 76 9.03 -9.06 -15.99
N PHE A 77 9.38 -7.96 -15.31
CA PHE A 77 8.75 -6.65 -15.43
C PHE A 77 9.63 -5.64 -16.17
N GLY A 78 10.67 -6.10 -16.89
CA GLY A 78 11.60 -5.23 -17.61
C GLY A 78 12.47 -4.36 -16.70
N ILE A 79 12.65 -4.75 -15.43
CA ILE A 79 13.48 -4.01 -14.47
C ILE A 79 14.87 -4.62 -14.44
N SER A 80 15.84 -3.89 -15.00
CA SER A 80 17.26 -4.24 -14.95
C SER A 80 17.86 -3.98 -13.56
N ARG A 81 19.08 -4.49 -13.32
CA ARG A 81 19.81 -4.25 -12.05
C ARG A 81 20.02 -2.76 -11.78
N GLY A 82 20.39 -1.98 -12.80
CA GLY A 82 20.60 -0.53 -12.65
C GLY A 82 19.30 0.21 -12.33
N VAL A 83 18.19 -0.17 -12.99
CA VAL A 83 16.86 0.39 -12.71
C VAL A 83 16.42 0.04 -11.29
N LYS A 84 16.62 -1.21 -10.86
CA LYS A 84 16.35 -1.64 -9.48
C LYS A 84 17.12 -0.77 -8.48
N GLN A 85 18.43 -0.61 -8.66
CA GLN A 85 19.26 0.15 -7.73
C GLN A 85 18.81 1.61 -7.63
N ARG A 86 18.52 2.25 -8.76
CA ARG A 86 18.03 3.63 -8.79
C ARG A 86 16.66 3.77 -8.14
N ALA A 87 15.74 2.86 -8.44
CA ALA A 87 14.41 2.85 -7.85
C ALA A 87 14.45 2.65 -6.33
N LEU A 88 15.25 1.69 -5.84
CA LEU A 88 15.42 1.46 -4.40
C LEU A 88 16.05 2.67 -3.71
N LYS A 89 17.05 3.31 -4.33
CA LYS A 89 17.64 4.53 -3.80
C LYS A 89 16.60 5.64 -3.68
N ASN A 90 15.80 5.90 -4.72
CA ASN A 90 14.77 6.94 -4.68
C ASN A 90 13.72 6.65 -3.59
N LEU A 91 13.29 5.41 -3.45
CA LEU A 91 12.33 5.01 -2.41
C LEU A 91 12.91 5.15 -1.01
N GLU A 92 14.20 4.86 -0.82
CA GLU A 92 14.90 5.00 0.45
C GLU A 92 15.13 6.47 0.81
N ASP A 93 15.56 7.29 -0.15
CA ASP A 93 15.74 8.74 0.00
C ASP A 93 14.41 9.43 0.37
N ALA A 94 13.28 8.90 -0.12
CA ALA A 94 11.93 9.37 0.22
C ALA A 94 11.39 8.81 1.56
N GLY A 95 12.16 8.00 2.28
CA GLY A 95 11.76 7.41 3.55
C GLY A 95 10.66 6.34 3.44
N LEU A 96 10.40 5.81 2.23
CA LEU A 96 9.35 4.82 1.99
C LEU A 96 9.80 3.39 2.29
N ILE A 97 11.11 3.14 2.19
CA ILE A 97 11.75 1.86 2.46
C ILE A 97 13.07 2.06 3.22
N ARG A 98 13.57 0.98 3.80
CA ARG A 98 14.94 0.88 4.29
C ARG A 98 15.65 -0.30 3.64
N VAL A 99 16.85 -0.09 3.10
CA VAL A 99 17.64 -1.13 2.46
C VAL A 99 18.79 -1.55 3.36
N SER A 100 18.72 -2.77 3.90
CA SER A 100 19.83 -3.39 4.62
C SER A 100 20.64 -4.23 3.63
N GLN A 101 21.81 -3.75 3.22
CA GLN A 101 22.74 -4.54 2.42
C GLN A 101 23.67 -5.34 3.32
N VAL A 102 23.74 -6.65 3.09
CA VAL A 102 24.82 -7.49 3.61
C VAL A 102 25.72 -7.81 2.42
N THR A 103 27.00 -7.46 2.52
CA THR A 103 28.00 -7.68 1.46
C THR A 103 27.96 -9.15 1.01
N GLY A 104 27.82 -9.40 -0.30
CA GLY A 104 27.74 -10.76 -0.87
C GLY A 104 26.35 -11.42 -0.84
N HIS A 105 25.32 -10.80 -0.26
CA HIS A 105 23.97 -11.36 -0.17
C HIS A 105 22.88 -10.48 -0.80
N SER A 106 21.69 -11.07 -1.00
CA SER A 106 20.52 -10.33 -1.47
C SER A 106 20.12 -9.26 -0.46
N SER A 107 20.05 -8.00 -0.90
CA SER A 107 19.62 -6.88 -0.05
C SER A 107 18.25 -7.16 0.55
N ARG A 108 18.14 -6.93 1.86
CA ARG A 108 16.90 -7.07 2.60
C ARG A 108 16.24 -5.71 2.70
N ILE A 109 14.97 -5.64 2.33
CA ILE A 109 14.25 -4.39 2.14
C ILE A 109 13.05 -4.40 3.07
N THR A 110 12.96 -3.36 3.90
CA THR A 110 11.88 -3.17 4.88
C THR A 110 11.00 -2.02 4.43
N LEU A 111 9.68 -2.18 4.53
CA LEU A 111 8.73 -1.11 4.27
C LEU A 111 8.59 -0.21 5.49
N MET A 112 8.50 1.10 5.27
CA MET A 112 8.26 2.07 6.33
C MET A 112 6.75 2.29 6.49
N LYS A 113 6.32 2.47 7.75
CA LYS A 113 4.96 2.91 8.06
C LYS A 113 4.93 4.43 7.95
N ILE A 114 3.98 4.94 7.17
CA ILE A 114 3.67 6.36 7.01
C ILE A 114 2.21 6.58 7.38
#